data_AF-F3BBC6-F1
#
_entry.id   AF-F3BBC6-F1
#
_cell.length_a   1.000
_cell.length_b   1.000
_cell.length_c   1.000
_cell.angle_alpha   90.00
_cell.angle_beta   90.00
_cell.angle_gamma   90.00
#
_symmetry.space_group_name_H-M   'P 1'
#
loop_
_entity.id
_entity.type
_entity.pdbx_description
1 polymer ?
#
loop_
_entity_poly.entity_id
_entity_poly.type
_entity_poly.pdbx_seq_one_letter_code
_entity_poly.pdbx_strand_id
1 'polypeptide(L)'
;MEKKELIKLYLQNVDKMFGYANMNAYIDERLKKYTKYCQSKKPEEQIIIWLKLLHENFGKKIVYLGSYLALQEKDMSYLNNAFNSAVTWGQLTITNSGCDHSIHTWNILPHIFCANRFRDIEKIFPKENGLSKNGLKSACSITNLVMYLYYQEPTWKQYVIDESKEFLQNKHTAEEKAVINGFLALIERNWEKFSLELANLCKAHRKSKDYGENPFTRKISFFAFGLYNFARYLYKEEVKNITLPQNEFLFEDFRIYQESTGYQIGQPFCIFEEPLLLLNDFEKIDLPIMYLTAGKKRLLDIENYRQEVVKKIQALHSNQSSWS
;
A
#
# COMPACT_ATOMS: atom_id res chain seq x y z
N MET A 1 -7.78 -1.48 23.69
CA MET A 1 -6.56 -2.31 23.57
C MET A 1 -5.38 -1.44 23.93
N GLU A 2 -4.50 -1.90 24.80
CA GLU A 2 -3.38 -1.09 25.29
C GLU A 2 -2.18 -1.19 24.33
N LYS A 3 -1.45 -0.09 24.12
CA LYS A 3 -0.23 -0.03 23.26
C LYS A 3 0.76 -1.15 23.58
N LYS A 4 0.90 -1.48 24.87
CA LYS A 4 1.76 -2.57 25.38
C LYS A 4 1.34 -3.96 24.85
N GLU A 5 0.04 -4.21 24.69
CA GLU A 5 -0.46 -5.46 24.15
C GLU A 5 -0.05 -5.62 22.68
N LEU A 6 -0.17 -4.57 21.88
CA LEU A 6 0.18 -4.63 20.45
C LEU A 6 1.69 -4.80 20.23
N ILE A 7 2.52 -4.11 21.01
CA ILE A 7 3.99 -4.32 21.04
C ILE A 7 4.32 -5.78 21.39
N LYS A 8 3.69 -6.34 22.43
CA LYS A 8 3.88 -7.74 22.82
C LYS A 8 3.48 -8.69 21.70
N LEU A 9 2.35 -8.45 21.04
CA LEU A 9 1.89 -9.27 19.92
C LEU A 9 2.86 -9.21 18.74
N TYR A 10 3.45 -8.05 18.44
CA TYR A 10 4.47 -7.94 17.39
C TYR A 10 5.68 -8.83 17.69
N LEU A 11 6.28 -8.66 18.88
CA LEU A 11 7.47 -9.40 19.29
C LEU A 11 7.24 -10.92 19.32
N GLN A 12 6.07 -11.36 19.76
CA GLN A 12 5.70 -12.79 19.76
C GLN A 12 5.53 -13.41 18.37
N ASN A 13 5.39 -12.58 17.33
CA ASN A 13 5.12 -13.02 15.96
C ASN A 13 6.21 -12.61 14.96
N VAL A 14 7.26 -11.90 15.39
CA VAL A 14 8.32 -11.39 14.49
C VAL A 14 8.97 -12.51 13.67
N ASP A 15 9.34 -13.61 14.32
CA ASP A 15 9.98 -14.77 13.69
C ASP A 15 8.99 -15.61 12.86
N LYS A 16 7.69 -15.49 13.14
CA LYS A 16 6.63 -16.27 12.47
C LYS A 16 6.13 -15.60 11.19
N MET A 17 6.35 -14.30 11.03
CA MET A 17 5.73 -13.51 9.97
C MET A 17 6.68 -12.64 9.17
N PHE A 18 7.93 -13.07 9.07
CA PHE A 18 8.92 -12.36 8.29
C PHE A 18 9.02 -10.87 8.70
N GLY A 19 8.77 -10.56 9.99
CA GLY A 19 8.98 -9.21 10.53
C GLY A 19 10.46 -8.96 10.81
N TYR A 20 10.77 -7.79 11.32
CA TYR A 20 12.12 -7.42 11.73
C TYR A 20 12.11 -7.09 13.21
N ALA A 21 13.07 -7.61 13.98
CA ALA A 21 13.10 -7.34 15.42
C ALA A 21 13.29 -5.84 15.73
N ASN A 22 13.99 -5.12 14.85
CA ASN A 22 14.27 -3.70 14.92
C ASN A 22 14.84 -3.22 13.56
N MET A 23 15.21 -1.94 13.47
CA MET A 23 15.80 -1.34 12.26
C MET A 23 17.15 -1.99 11.88
N ASN A 24 17.99 -2.38 12.84
CA ASN A 24 19.27 -3.04 12.54
C ASN A 24 19.04 -4.40 11.87
N ALA A 25 18.10 -5.21 12.38
CA ALA A 25 17.73 -6.48 11.77
C ALA A 25 17.18 -6.30 10.34
N TYR A 26 16.47 -5.18 10.09
CA TYR A 26 16.02 -4.79 8.76
C TYR A 26 17.21 -4.52 7.83
N ILE A 27 18.16 -3.67 8.23
CA ILE A 27 19.36 -3.33 7.46
C ILE A 27 20.26 -4.56 7.24
N ASP A 28 20.51 -5.35 8.28
CA ASP A 28 21.35 -6.56 8.24
C ASP A 28 20.85 -7.57 7.20
N GLU A 29 19.53 -7.68 7.02
CA GLU A 29 18.96 -8.55 6.00
C GLU A 29 19.35 -8.08 4.59
N ARG A 30 19.30 -6.77 4.33
CA ARG A 30 19.72 -6.20 3.04
C ARG A 30 21.21 -6.42 2.85
N LEU A 31 22.01 -6.22 3.88
CA LEU A 31 23.45 -6.45 3.81
C LEU A 31 23.75 -7.91 3.48
N LYS A 32 23.06 -8.87 4.11
CA LYS A 32 23.18 -10.30 3.78
C LYS A 32 22.84 -10.59 2.32
N LYS A 33 21.75 -10.01 1.78
CA LYS A 33 21.38 -10.14 0.36
C LYS A 33 22.45 -9.52 -0.54
N TYR A 34 22.95 -8.34 -0.19
CA TYR A 34 24.00 -7.66 -0.94
C TYR A 34 25.27 -8.51 -1.03
N THR A 35 25.80 -8.96 0.11
CA THR A 35 27.01 -9.80 0.16
C THR A 35 26.82 -11.09 -0.64
N LYS A 36 25.64 -11.70 -0.57
CA LYS A 36 25.37 -12.97 -1.23
C LYS A 36 25.15 -12.85 -2.75
N TYR A 37 24.53 -11.76 -3.21
CA TYR A 37 24.04 -11.69 -4.59
C TYR A 37 24.55 -10.48 -5.39
N CYS A 38 24.90 -9.37 -4.74
CA CYS A 38 25.20 -8.09 -5.41
C CYS A 38 26.69 -7.71 -5.38
N GLN A 39 27.43 -8.07 -4.33
CA GLN A 39 28.79 -7.56 -4.08
C GLN A 39 29.76 -7.76 -5.26
N SER A 40 29.66 -8.89 -5.98
CA SER A 40 30.54 -9.20 -7.11
C SER A 40 29.97 -8.75 -8.47
N LYS A 41 28.91 -7.93 -8.49
CA LYS A 41 28.12 -7.58 -9.69
C LYS A 41 28.26 -6.12 -10.03
N LYS A 42 28.11 -5.80 -11.32
CA LYS A 42 28.09 -4.40 -11.78
C LYS A 42 26.80 -3.70 -11.34
N PRO A 43 26.78 -2.37 -11.17
CA PRO A 43 25.59 -1.64 -10.71
C PRO A 43 24.31 -1.98 -11.50
N GLU A 44 24.38 -2.13 -12.82
CA GLU A 44 23.22 -2.44 -13.66
C GLU A 44 22.65 -3.82 -13.37
N GLU A 45 23.51 -4.80 -13.11
CA GLU A 45 23.10 -6.15 -12.70
C GLU A 45 22.51 -6.13 -11.29
N GLN A 46 23.07 -5.32 -10.38
CA GLN A 46 22.55 -5.17 -9.02
C GLN A 46 21.12 -4.64 -9.02
N ILE A 47 20.76 -3.69 -9.90
CA ILE A 47 19.38 -3.19 -10.03
C ILE A 47 18.40 -4.34 -10.31
N ILE A 48 18.72 -5.19 -11.30
CA ILE A 48 17.86 -6.32 -11.69
C ILE A 48 17.76 -7.34 -10.56
N ILE A 49 18.86 -7.59 -9.83
CA ILE A 49 18.88 -8.49 -8.69
C ILE A 49 18.00 -7.94 -7.56
N TRP A 50 18.15 -6.66 -7.21
CA TRP A 50 17.34 -6.02 -6.17
C TRP A 50 15.85 -6.06 -6.48
N LEU A 51 15.44 -5.78 -7.72
CA LEU A 51 14.03 -5.90 -8.13
C LEU A 51 13.43 -7.30 -7.88
N LYS A 52 14.27 -8.35 -7.89
CA LYS A 52 13.84 -9.73 -7.54
C LYS A 52 13.88 -9.99 -6.03
N LEU A 53 14.81 -9.38 -5.31
CA LEU A 53 15.06 -9.66 -3.89
C LEU A 53 14.28 -8.75 -2.92
N LEU A 54 13.74 -7.64 -3.41
CA LEU A 54 12.96 -6.68 -2.62
C LEU A 54 11.51 -7.12 -2.40
N HIS A 55 11.09 -8.27 -2.93
CA HIS A 55 9.73 -8.79 -2.80
C HIS A 55 9.40 -9.12 -1.32
N GLU A 56 9.02 -8.09 -0.57
CA GLU A 56 8.76 -8.12 0.86
C GLU A 56 7.28 -8.11 1.19
N ASN A 57 6.53 -8.97 0.50
CA ASN A 57 5.08 -9.04 0.61
C ASN A 57 4.43 -7.67 0.35
N PHE A 58 4.80 -7.04 -0.78
CA PHE A 58 4.34 -5.71 -1.18
C PHE A 58 4.58 -4.60 -0.13
N GLY A 59 5.73 -4.66 0.57
CA GLY A 59 6.11 -3.68 1.59
C GLY A 59 5.43 -3.87 2.95
N LYS A 60 4.54 -4.87 3.11
CA LYS A 60 3.81 -5.10 4.38
C LYS A 60 4.73 -5.30 5.58
N LYS A 61 5.88 -5.98 5.40
CA LYS A 61 6.87 -6.19 6.47
C LYS A 61 7.41 -4.87 7.02
N ILE A 62 7.65 -3.90 6.14
CA ILE A 62 8.13 -2.56 6.49
C ILE A 62 7.05 -1.83 7.30
N VAL A 63 5.80 -1.88 6.86
CA VAL A 63 4.69 -1.24 7.59
C VAL A 63 4.49 -1.84 8.97
N TYR A 64 4.62 -3.17 9.12
CA TYR A 64 4.53 -3.80 10.44
C TYR A 64 5.69 -3.40 11.35
N LEU A 65 6.93 -3.32 10.83
CA LEU A 65 8.06 -2.78 11.60
C LEU A 65 7.84 -1.29 11.96
N GLY A 66 7.38 -0.47 11.03
CA GLY A 66 7.05 0.94 11.28
C GLY A 66 5.96 1.11 12.32
N SER A 67 4.93 0.25 12.31
CA SER A 67 3.88 0.24 13.32
C SER A 67 4.43 -0.10 14.71
N TYR A 68 5.33 -1.09 14.78
CA TYR A 68 6.00 -1.45 16.02
C TYR A 68 6.89 -0.32 16.56
N LEU A 69 7.76 0.24 15.71
CA LEU A 69 8.68 1.33 16.08
C LEU A 69 7.91 2.58 16.50
N ALA A 70 6.83 2.93 15.80
CA ALA A 70 6.01 4.08 16.17
C ALA A 70 5.42 3.96 17.58
N LEU A 71 5.08 2.74 17.99
CA LEU A 71 4.57 2.48 19.34
C LEU A 71 5.66 2.40 20.39
N GLN A 72 6.81 1.79 20.06
CA GLN A 72 7.95 1.68 20.96
C GLN A 72 8.55 3.06 21.26
N GLU A 73 8.83 3.83 20.21
CA GLU A 73 9.51 5.13 20.29
C GLU A 73 8.53 6.29 20.53
N LYS A 74 7.22 6.02 20.48
CA LYS A 74 6.15 7.03 20.57
C LYS A 74 6.27 8.12 19.49
N ASP A 75 6.76 7.75 18.32
CA ASP A 75 6.92 8.63 17.18
C ASP A 75 6.24 8.06 15.93
N MET A 76 5.12 8.68 15.54
CA MET A 76 4.34 8.26 14.38
C MET A 76 5.02 8.56 13.03
N SER A 77 6.15 9.28 13.02
CA SER A 77 6.98 9.46 11.83
C SER A 77 7.47 8.11 11.27
N TYR A 78 7.79 7.15 12.13
CA TYR A 78 8.18 5.79 11.72
C TYR A 78 7.10 5.12 10.89
N LEU A 79 5.83 5.24 11.29
CA LEU A 79 4.72 4.66 10.55
C LEU A 79 4.49 5.41 9.23
N ASN A 80 4.59 6.74 9.22
CA ASN A 80 4.45 7.54 8.00
C ASN A 80 5.52 7.19 6.96
N ASN A 81 6.78 7.09 7.40
CA ASN A 81 7.91 6.77 6.54
C ASN A 81 7.83 5.32 6.06
N ALA A 82 7.39 4.40 6.91
CA ALA A 82 7.17 3.01 6.54
C ALA A 82 6.11 2.86 5.45
N PHE A 83 5.00 3.57 5.53
CA PHE A 83 4.00 3.59 4.46
C PHE A 83 4.56 4.16 3.16
N ASN A 84 5.31 5.27 3.24
CA ASN A 84 5.93 5.87 2.06
C ASN A 84 6.84 4.87 1.32
N SER A 85 7.76 4.24 2.03
CA SER A 85 8.62 3.20 1.47
C SER A 85 7.84 1.98 0.98
N ALA A 86 6.84 1.51 1.75
CA ALA A 86 6.05 0.35 1.35
C ALA A 86 5.30 0.55 0.03
N VAL A 87 4.82 1.76 -0.25
CA VAL A 87 4.22 2.11 -1.55
C VAL A 87 5.25 1.98 -2.67
N THR A 88 6.46 2.51 -2.48
CA THR A 88 7.54 2.42 -3.47
C THR A 88 7.97 0.98 -3.70
N TRP A 89 8.35 0.25 -2.65
CA TRP A 89 8.79 -1.14 -2.76
C TRP A 89 7.70 -2.05 -3.31
N GLY A 90 6.43 -1.84 -2.90
CA GLY A 90 5.31 -2.62 -3.39
C GLY A 90 5.13 -2.51 -4.90
N GLN A 91 5.29 -1.30 -5.46
CA GLN A 91 5.16 -1.07 -6.90
C GLN A 91 6.35 -1.62 -7.68
N LEU A 92 7.57 -1.47 -7.15
CA LEU A 92 8.79 -2.00 -7.76
C LEU A 92 8.83 -3.53 -7.85
N THR A 93 8.17 -4.22 -6.92
CA THR A 93 8.26 -5.68 -6.77
C THR A 93 7.06 -6.42 -7.32
N ILE A 94 6.19 -5.72 -8.05
CA ILE A 94 5.04 -6.35 -8.71
C ILE A 94 5.51 -7.40 -9.73
N THR A 95 4.91 -8.57 -9.65
CA THR A 95 5.18 -9.70 -10.56
C THR A 95 3.98 -9.97 -11.45
N ASN A 96 4.17 -10.76 -12.51
CA ASN A 96 3.08 -11.19 -13.36
C ASN A 96 2.08 -12.01 -12.53
N SER A 97 0.84 -11.56 -12.47
CA SER A 97 -0.22 -12.08 -11.58
C SER A 97 -1.38 -12.74 -12.34
N GLY A 98 -1.32 -12.79 -13.68
CA GLY A 98 -2.44 -13.27 -14.49
C GLY A 98 -3.68 -12.34 -14.47
N CYS A 99 -3.58 -11.20 -13.79
CA CYS A 99 -4.63 -10.21 -13.63
C CYS A 99 -4.21 -8.89 -14.30
N ASP A 100 -5.18 -7.99 -14.49
CA ASP A 100 -4.90 -6.60 -14.84
C ASP A 100 -4.44 -5.80 -13.59
N HIS A 101 -4.56 -4.48 -13.66
CA HIS A 101 -4.11 -3.59 -12.59
C HIS A 101 -4.86 -3.78 -11.26
N SER A 102 -5.97 -4.53 -11.22
CA SER A 102 -6.66 -4.88 -9.96
C SER A 102 -5.80 -5.61 -8.93
N ILE A 103 -4.66 -6.20 -9.33
CA ILE A 103 -3.70 -6.80 -8.38
C ILE A 103 -3.20 -5.82 -7.31
N HIS A 104 -3.22 -4.51 -7.58
CA HIS A 104 -2.77 -3.50 -6.63
C HIS A 104 -3.77 -3.27 -5.48
N THR A 105 -5.03 -3.67 -5.64
CA THR A 105 -6.14 -3.33 -4.73
C THR A 105 -5.95 -3.78 -3.29
N TRP A 106 -5.60 -5.05 -3.06
CA TRP A 106 -5.44 -5.58 -1.70
C TRP A 106 -4.00 -5.51 -1.19
N ASN A 107 -3.07 -5.09 -2.06
CA ASN A 107 -1.64 -5.15 -1.81
C ASN A 107 -1.03 -3.78 -1.56
N ILE A 108 -1.25 -2.82 -2.45
CA ILE A 108 -0.56 -1.52 -2.44
C ILE A 108 -1.53 -0.38 -2.15
N LEU A 109 -2.75 -0.45 -2.68
CA LEU A 109 -3.75 0.61 -2.53
C LEU A 109 -4.00 1.03 -1.07
N PRO A 110 -4.09 0.11 -0.08
CA PRO A 110 -4.26 0.51 1.32
C PRO A 110 -3.09 1.39 1.78
N HIS A 111 -1.85 1.02 1.41
CA HIS A 111 -0.65 1.78 1.75
C HIS A 111 -0.60 3.13 1.03
N ILE A 112 -1.03 3.21 -0.23
CA ILE A 112 -1.14 4.49 -0.97
C ILE A 112 -2.03 5.46 -0.21
N PHE A 113 -3.20 4.99 0.22
CA PHE A 113 -4.13 5.80 0.98
C PHE A 113 -3.59 6.18 2.36
N CYS A 114 -2.95 5.24 3.07
CA CYS A 114 -2.31 5.51 4.36
C CYS A 114 -1.19 6.57 4.24
N ALA A 115 -0.38 6.49 3.17
CA ALA A 115 0.76 7.36 2.91
C ALA A 115 0.40 8.75 2.37
N ASN A 116 -0.88 9.04 2.13
CA ASN A 116 -1.36 10.23 1.43
C ASN A 116 -0.79 10.40 0.00
N ARG A 117 -0.38 9.30 -0.65
CA ARG A 117 0.24 9.28 -1.98
C ARG A 117 -0.81 9.17 -3.09
N PHE A 118 -1.90 9.91 -3.01
CA PHE A 118 -3.08 9.73 -3.89
C PHE A 118 -2.78 9.87 -5.38
N ARG A 119 -1.78 10.68 -5.77
CA ARG A 119 -1.34 10.78 -7.18
C ARG A 119 -0.78 9.47 -7.73
N ASP A 120 -0.32 8.55 -6.89
CA ASP A 120 0.12 7.23 -7.35
C ASP A 120 -1.04 6.38 -7.88
N ILE A 121 -2.31 6.77 -7.64
CA ILE A 121 -3.48 6.18 -8.32
C ILE A 121 -3.33 6.30 -9.84
N GLU A 122 -2.78 7.40 -10.36
CA GLU A 122 -2.55 7.60 -11.79
C GLU A 122 -1.50 6.64 -12.34
N LYS A 123 -0.60 6.15 -11.48
CA LYS A 123 0.45 5.21 -11.85
C LYS A 123 -0.05 3.78 -11.82
N ILE A 124 -0.77 3.39 -10.76
CA ILE A 124 -1.23 2.00 -10.58
C ILE A 124 -2.57 1.73 -11.30
N PHE A 125 -3.44 2.72 -11.43
CA PHE A 125 -4.73 2.66 -12.13
C PHE A 125 -4.85 3.77 -13.18
N PRO A 126 -4.01 3.77 -14.24
CA PRO A 126 -4.08 4.79 -15.29
C PRO A 126 -5.46 4.80 -15.95
N LYS A 127 -5.99 6.00 -16.21
CA LYS A 127 -7.29 6.17 -16.86
C LYS A 127 -7.33 5.51 -18.24
N GLU A 128 -6.22 5.53 -18.95
CA GLU A 128 -6.00 4.98 -20.30
C GLU A 128 -6.16 3.46 -20.34
N ASN A 129 -5.89 2.77 -19.22
CA ASN A 129 -6.15 1.34 -19.13
C ASN A 129 -7.65 1.04 -19.16
N GLY A 130 -8.50 1.99 -18.76
CA GLY A 130 -9.93 1.79 -18.53
C GLY A 130 -10.22 0.88 -17.33
N LEU A 131 -11.49 0.77 -16.95
CA LEU A 131 -11.94 -0.03 -15.80
C LEU A 131 -11.38 -1.47 -15.82
N SER A 132 -11.07 -2.00 -14.64
CA SER A 132 -10.62 -3.37 -14.41
C SER A 132 -11.69 -4.39 -14.82
N LYS A 133 -11.24 -5.47 -15.48
CA LYS A 133 -12.10 -6.58 -15.96
C LYS A 133 -11.49 -7.96 -15.75
N ASN A 134 -10.25 -8.06 -15.30
CA ASN A 134 -9.54 -9.34 -15.16
C ASN A 134 -8.82 -9.44 -13.82
N GLY A 135 -9.43 -10.14 -12.86
CA GLY A 135 -8.87 -10.35 -11.53
C GLY A 135 -9.89 -10.96 -10.58
N LEU A 136 -9.58 -10.93 -9.29
CA LEU A 136 -10.56 -11.27 -8.25
C LEU A 136 -11.74 -10.29 -8.34
N LYS A 137 -12.97 -10.80 -8.26
CA LYS A 137 -14.18 -9.96 -8.40
C LYS A 137 -14.19 -8.77 -7.44
N SER A 138 -13.79 -8.97 -6.19
CA SER A 138 -13.68 -7.91 -5.19
C SER A 138 -12.61 -6.89 -5.57
N ALA A 139 -11.45 -7.36 -6.04
CA ALA A 139 -10.36 -6.50 -6.48
C ALA A 139 -10.78 -5.62 -7.65
N CYS A 140 -11.45 -6.18 -8.67
CA CYS A 140 -11.97 -5.44 -9.82
C CYS A 140 -13.00 -4.38 -9.40
N SER A 141 -14.00 -4.76 -8.60
CA SER A 141 -15.05 -3.84 -8.14
C SER A 141 -14.46 -2.68 -7.35
N ILE A 142 -13.54 -2.95 -6.42
CA ILE A 142 -12.86 -1.92 -5.64
C ILE A 142 -11.99 -1.02 -6.53
N THR A 143 -11.21 -1.58 -7.46
CA THR A 143 -10.43 -0.78 -8.42
C THR A 143 -11.34 0.17 -9.18
N ASN A 144 -12.46 -0.33 -9.70
CA ASN A 144 -13.42 0.44 -10.49
C ASN A 144 -14.07 1.56 -9.66
N LEU A 145 -14.42 1.29 -8.41
CA LEU A 145 -14.94 2.28 -7.45
C LEU A 145 -13.91 3.39 -7.18
N VAL A 146 -12.65 3.02 -6.93
CA VAL A 146 -11.56 3.99 -6.70
C VAL A 146 -11.32 4.84 -7.94
N MET A 147 -11.25 4.22 -9.12
CA MET A 147 -11.07 4.93 -10.39
C MET A 147 -12.22 5.92 -10.63
N TYR A 148 -13.47 5.51 -10.41
CA TYR A 148 -14.61 6.41 -10.55
C TYR A 148 -14.54 7.56 -9.54
N LEU A 149 -14.26 7.28 -8.26
CA LEU A 149 -14.14 8.32 -7.24
C LEU A 149 -12.98 9.29 -7.50
N TYR A 150 -11.86 8.82 -8.04
CA TYR A 150 -10.68 9.63 -8.31
C TYR A 150 -10.82 10.47 -9.59
N TYR A 151 -11.18 9.84 -10.71
CA TYR A 151 -11.26 10.51 -12.02
C TYR A 151 -12.61 11.18 -12.30
N GLN A 152 -13.67 10.75 -11.61
CA GLN A 152 -15.04 11.26 -11.78
C GLN A 152 -15.59 11.13 -13.21
N GLU A 153 -15.16 10.12 -13.96
CA GLU A 153 -15.64 9.85 -15.32
C GLU A 153 -17.15 9.52 -15.33
N PRO A 154 -18.01 10.37 -15.92
CA PRO A 154 -19.46 10.20 -15.81
C PRO A 154 -19.96 8.90 -16.46
N THR A 155 -19.29 8.47 -17.54
CA THR A 155 -19.64 7.24 -18.29
C THR A 155 -19.40 5.96 -17.49
N TRP A 156 -18.59 6.01 -16.41
CA TRP A 156 -18.31 4.86 -15.56
C TRP A 156 -19.31 4.70 -14.42
N LYS A 157 -19.92 5.81 -13.96
CA LYS A 157 -20.71 5.86 -12.72
C LYS A 157 -21.71 4.73 -12.57
N GLN A 158 -22.62 4.60 -13.54
CA GLN A 158 -23.73 3.65 -13.45
C GLN A 158 -23.22 2.20 -13.43
N TYR A 159 -22.31 1.87 -14.35
CA TYR A 159 -21.71 0.54 -14.45
C TYR A 159 -21.01 0.13 -13.15
N VAL A 160 -20.19 1.01 -12.57
CA VAL A 160 -19.43 0.70 -11.35
C VAL A 160 -20.35 0.51 -10.14
N ILE A 161 -21.42 1.30 -10.03
CA ILE A 161 -22.41 1.16 -8.97
C ILE A 161 -23.15 -0.18 -9.11
N ASP A 162 -23.60 -0.52 -10.31
CA ASP A 162 -24.37 -1.74 -10.56
C ASP A 162 -23.53 -2.99 -10.34
N GLU A 163 -22.30 -3.03 -10.87
CA GLU A 163 -21.34 -4.13 -10.62
C GLU A 163 -21.12 -4.34 -9.12
N SER A 164 -20.93 -3.25 -8.37
CA SER A 164 -20.68 -3.32 -6.93
C SER A 164 -21.91 -3.79 -6.16
N LYS A 165 -23.13 -3.38 -6.56
CA LYS A 165 -24.38 -3.86 -5.96
C LYS A 165 -24.61 -5.35 -6.26
N GLU A 166 -24.32 -5.81 -7.48
CA GLU A 166 -24.38 -7.23 -7.85
C GLU A 166 -23.39 -8.06 -7.02
N PHE A 167 -22.16 -7.57 -6.84
CA PHE A 167 -21.18 -8.21 -5.97
C PHE A 167 -21.74 -8.41 -4.55
N LEU A 168 -22.36 -7.38 -3.96
CA LEU A 168 -22.86 -7.43 -2.58
C LEU A 168 -23.98 -8.45 -2.34
N GLN A 169 -24.74 -8.81 -3.38
CA GLN A 169 -25.81 -9.83 -3.32
C GLN A 169 -25.26 -11.26 -3.15
N ASN A 170 -23.99 -11.48 -3.50
CA ASN A 170 -23.35 -12.78 -3.47
C ASN A 170 -22.66 -13.09 -2.13
N LYS A 171 -22.24 -14.34 -1.95
CA LYS A 171 -21.50 -14.78 -0.75
C LYS A 171 -20.03 -14.35 -0.86
N HIS A 172 -19.66 -13.32 -0.10
CA HIS A 172 -18.30 -12.78 0.01
C HIS A 172 -17.93 -12.58 1.48
N THR A 173 -16.65 -12.33 1.74
CA THR A 173 -16.19 -12.06 3.11
C THR A 173 -16.79 -10.76 3.64
N ALA A 174 -16.91 -10.66 4.96
CA ALA A 174 -17.40 -9.44 5.60
C ALA A 174 -16.47 -8.24 5.32
N GLU A 175 -15.17 -8.49 5.15
CA GLU A 175 -14.17 -7.46 4.84
C GLU A 175 -14.37 -6.90 3.43
N GLU A 176 -14.48 -7.76 2.41
CA GLU A 176 -14.76 -7.33 1.03
C GLU A 176 -16.06 -6.50 0.94
N LYS A 177 -17.12 -6.97 1.61
CA LYS A 177 -18.41 -6.26 1.61
C LYS A 177 -18.31 -4.89 2.29
N ALA A 178 -17.63 -4.81 3.44
CA ALA A 178 -17.46 -3.55 4.15
C ALA A 178 -16.67 -2.52 3.33
N VAL A 179 -15.59 -2.95 2.63
CA VAL A 179 -14.83 -2.06 1.75
C VAL A 179 -15.71 -1.52 0.61
N ILE A 180 -16.44 -2.41 -0.09
CA ILE A 180 -17.29 -2.01 -1.24
C ILE A 180 -18.45 -1.12 -0.78
N ASN A 181 -19.14 -1.46 0.33
CA ASN A 181 -20.18 -0.62 0.89
C ASN A 181 -19.63 0.75 1.32
N GLY A 182 -18.41 0.81 1.87
CA GLY A 182 -17.74 2.06 2.22
C GLY A 182 -17.55 2.96 0.99
N PHE A 183 -17.00 2.45 -0.11
CA PHE A 183 -16.88 3.22 -1.34
C PHE A 183 -18.23 3.66 -1.93
N LEU A 184 -19.25 2.79 -1.92
CA LEU A 184 -20.60 3.17 -2.35
C LEU A 184 -21.17 4.30 -1.47
N ALA A 185 -20.95 4.25 -0.16
CA ALA A 185 -21.36 5.30 0.75
C ALA A 185 -20.65 6.64 0.45
N LEU A 186 -19.39 6.62 0.03
CA LEU A 186 -18.69 7.83 -0.44
C LEU A 186 -19.33 8.41 -1.70
N ILE A 187 -19.65 7.56 -2.70
CA ILE A 187 -20.35 8.00 -3.92
C ILE A 187 -21.70 8.65 -3.57
N GLU A 188 -22.42 8.05 -2.62
CA GLU A 188 -23.71 8.53 -2.12
C GLU A 188 -23.59 9.73 -1.17
N ARG A 189 -22.36 10.11 -0.76
CA ARG A 189 -22.07 11.07 0.31
C ARG A 189 -22.83 10.77 1.62
N ASN A 190 -23.03 9.48 1.90
CA ASN A 190 -23.69 9.01 3.10
C ASN A 190 -22.67 8.76 4.22
N TRP A 191 -22.38 9.80 5.00
CA TRP A 191 -21.35 9.78 6.04
C TRP A 191 -21.65 8.83 7.20
N GLU A 192 -22.92 8.67 7.56
CA GLU A 192 -23.34 7.73 8.61
C GLU A 192 -23.04 6.29 8.18
N LYS A 193 -23.47 5.91 6.96
CA LYS A 193 -23.19 4.60 6.38
C LYS A 193 -21.69 4.38 6.20
N PHE A 194 -20.96 5.39 5.73
CA PHE A 194 -19.50 5.28 5.59
C PHE A 194 -18.81 5.02 6.95
N SER A 195 -19.22 5.75 7.99
CA SER A 195 -18.71 5.57 9.36
C SER A 195 -18.98 4.16 9.89
N LEU A 196 -20.19 3.65 9.67
CA LEU A 196 -20.57 2.28 10.02
C LEU A 196 -19.68 1.26 9.29
N GLU A 197 -19.41 1.47 8.01
CA GLU A 197 -18.61 0.53 7.22
C GLU A 197 -17.12 0.55 7.57
N LEU A 198 -16.57 1.70 7.98
CA LEU A 198 -15.22 1.74 8.57
C LEU A 198 -15.15 0.86 9.85
N ALA A 199 -16.16 0.94 10.71
CA ALA A 199 -16.22 0.11 11.92
C ALA A 199 -16.39 -1.39 11.59
N ASN A 200 -17.24 -1.71 10.61
CA ASN A 200 -17.42 -3.08 10.12
C ASN A 200 -16.14 -3.64 9.53
N LEU A 201 -15.40 -2.84 8.76
CA LEU A 201 -14.13 -3.22 8.16
C LEU A 201 -13.10 -3.59 9.23
N CYS A 202 -12.89 -2.74 10.24
CA CYS A 202 -12.02 -3.06 11.38
C CYS A 202 -12.47 -4.34 12.11
N LYS A 203 -13.78 -4.52 12.31
CA LYS A 203 -14.35 -5.72 12.95
C LYS A 203 -14.16 -6.99 12.12
N ALA A 204 -14.31 -6.90 10.81
CA ALA A 204 -14.13 -8.01 9.89
C ALA A 204 -12.66 -8.42 9.80
N HIS A 205 -11.76 -7.45 9.63
CA HIS A 205 -10.31 -7.66 9.56
C HIS A 205 -9.77 -8.37 10.81
N ARG A 206 -10.23 -7.98 12.01
CA ARG A 206 -9.90 -8.66 13.27
C ARG A 206 -10.22 -10.15 13.30
N LYS A 207 -11.19 -10.58 12.51
CA LYS A 207 -11.66 -11.96 12.41
C LYS A 207 -11.13 -12.67 11.17
N SER A 208 -10.34 -11.98 10.34
CA SER A 208 -9.80 -12.57 9.12
C SER A 208 -8.98 -13.82 9.46
N LYS A 209 -9.09 -14.83 8.61
CA LYS A 209 -8.28 -16.05 8.65
C LYS A 209 -7.43 -16.19 7.40
N ASP A 210 -7.22 -15.07 6.72
CA ASP A 210 -6.50 -15.06 5.46
C ASP A 210 -5.04 -15.47 5.68
N TYR A 211 -4.46 -16.03 4.62
CA TYR A 211 -3.07 -16.45 4.64
C TYR A 211 -2.16 -15.24 4.91
N GLY A 212 -1.31 -15.34 5.92
CA GLY A 212 -0.45 -14.24 6.34
C GLY A 212 -1.04 -13.35 7.44
N GLU A 213 -2.23 -13.66 8.00
CA GLU A 213 -2.79 -12.95 9.15
C GLU A 213 -2.44 -13.60 10.50
N ASN A 214 -1.93 -12.81 11.46
CA ASN A 214 -1.57 -13.24 12.82
C ASN A 214 -2.28 -12.39 13.89
N PRO A 215 -2.10 -12.70 15.19
CA PRO A 215 -2.69 -11.91 16.27
C PRO A 215 -2.32 -10.42 16.29
N PHE A 216 -1.16 -10.01 15.77
CA PHE A 216 -0.76 -8.61 15.59
C PHE A 216 -1.40 -7.97 14.35
N THR A 217 -1.27 -8.56 13.16
CA THR A 217 -1.72 -7.95 11.90
C THR A 217 -3.23 -7.71 11.90
N ARG A 218 -3.99 -8.68 12.43
CA ARG A 218 -5.46 -8.58 12.58
C ARG A 218 -5.92 -7.42 13.46
N LYS A 219 -5.02 -6.83 14.26
CA LYS A 219 -5.35 -5.69 15.12
C LYS A 219 -5.32 -4.36 14.38
N ILE A 220 -4.78 -4.32 13.16
CA ILE A 220 -4.56 -3.08 12.42
C ILE A 220 -5.14 -3.21 11.02
N SER A 221 -6.32 -2.64 10.79
CA SER A 221 -6.87 -2.54 9.43
C SER A 221 -6.32 -1.32 8.72
N PHE A 222 -5.23 -1.50 7.96
CA PHE A 222 -4.70 -0.43 7.10
C PHE A 222 -5.70 0.00 6.01
N PHE A 223 -6.56 -0.90 5.55
CA PHE A 223 -7.59 -0.54 4.58
C PHE A 223 -8.60 0.43 5.18
N ALA A 224 -9.06 0.22 6.42
CA ALA A 224 -9.97 1.17 7.08
C ALA A 224 -9.31 2.55 7.25
N PHE A 225 -8.05 2.58 7.70
CA PHE A 225 -7.31 3.84 7.83
C PHE A 225 -7.13 4.55 6.51
N GLY A 226 -6.66 3.82 5.50
CA GLY A 226 -6.52 4.35 4.15
C GLY A 226 -7.84 4.86 3.59
N LEU A 227 -8.92 4.11 3.74
CA LEU A 227 -10.23 4.50 3.20
C LEU A 227 -10.73 5.82 3.80
N TYR A 228 -10.51 6.05 5.10
CA TYR A 228 -10.76 7.36 5.72
C TYR A 228 -9.91 8.47 5.10
N ASN A 229 -8.61 8.23 4.92
CA ASN A 229 -7.70 9.19 4.28
C ASN A 229 -8.10 9.50 2.83
N PHE A 230 -8.60 8.51 2.09
CA PHE A 230 -9.11 8.72 0.75
C PHE A 230 -10.40 9.55 0.75
N ALA A 231 -11.33 9.30 1.68
CA ALA A 231 -12.50 10.15 1.86
C ALA A 231 -12.11 11.60 2.18
N ARG A 232 -11.13 11.80 3.06
CA ARG A 232 -10.55 13.12 3.38
C ARG A 232 -9.96 13.80 2.14
N TYR A 233 -9.21 13.07 1.32
CA TYR A 233 -8.65 13.61 0.08
C TYR A 233 -9.74 14.08 -0.90
N LEU A 234 -10.79 13.28 -1.07
CA LEU A 234 -11.88 13.56 -2.00
C LEU A 234 -12.78 14.71 -1.54
N TYR A 235 -13.16 14.72 -0.27
CA TYR A 235 -14.23 15.58 0.24
C TYR A 235 -13.78 16.64 1.26
N LYS A 236 -12.48 16.69 1.57
CA LYS A 236 -11.84 17.72 2.41
C LYS A 236 -12.61 17.93 3.72
N GLU A 237 -13.19 19.11 3.90
CA GLU A 237 -13.90 19.54 5.11
C GLU A 237 -15.14 18.70 5.45
N GLU A 238 -15.73 17.97 4.49
CA GLU A 238 -16.87 17.09 4.76
C GLU A 238 -16.46 15.88 5.63
N VAL A 239 -15.17 15.58 5.75
CA VAL A 239 -14.65 14.47 6.58
C VAL A 239 -15.00 14.60 8.05
N LYS A 240 -15.28 15.82 8.55
CA LYS A 240 -15.73 16.07 9.93
C LYS A 240 -17.05 15.39 10.27
N ASN A 241 -17.83 14.99 9.25
CA ASN A 241 -19.07 14.26 9.41
C ASN A 241 -18.87 12.74 9.56
N ILE A 242 -17.63 12.26 9.40
CA ILE A 242 -17.28 10.84 9.52
C ILE A 242 -16.91 10.54 10.97
N THR A 243 -17.60 9.56 11.54
CA THR A 243 -17.26 9.01 12.85
C THR A 243 -16.22 7.91 12.69
N LEU A 244 -15.10 8.06 13.39
CA LEU A 244 -14.02 7.08 13.35
C LEU A 244 -14.35 5.81 14.16
N PRO A 245 -13.82 4.64 13.76
CA PRO A 245 -13.96 3.42 14.54
C PRO A 245 -13.38 3.57 15.94
N GLN A 246 -14.15 3.19 16.96
CA GLN A 246 -13.69 3.22 18.35
C GLN A 246 -12.67 2.10 18.62
N ASN A 247 -11.78 2.34 19.59
CA ASN A 247 -10.75 1.40 20.07
C ASN A 247 -9.63 1.06 19.07
N GLU A 248 -9.47 1.84 17.99
CA GLU A 248 -8.36 1.76 17.05
C GLU A 248 -7.28 2.80 17.38
N PHE A 249 -6.54 2.63 18.48
CA PHE A 249 -5.62 3.67 18.95
C PHE A 249 -4.53 4.06 17.93
N LEU A 250 -4.01 3.09 17.15
CA LEU A 250 -3.00 3.38 16.13
C LEU A 250 -3.58 4.26 15.02
N PHE A 251 -4.86 4.08 14.71
CA PHE A 251 -5.60 4.93 13.78
C PHE A 251 -5.64 6.37 14.29
N GLU A 252 -6.04 6.54 15.55
CA GLU A 252 -6.22 7.87 16.13
C GLU A 252 -4.90 8.61 16.31
N ASP A 253 -3.87 7.96 16.89
CA ASP A 253 -2.55 8.57 17.06
C ASP A 253 -1.94 8.97 15.70
N PHE A 254 -2.10 8.11 14.69
CA PHE A 254 -1.55 8.39 13.36
C PHE A 254 -2.32 9.49 12.63
N ARG A 255 -3.66 9.54 12.78
CA ARG A 255 -4.48 10.65 12.26
C ARG A 255 -4.04 11.99 12.86
N ILE A 256 -3.89 12.06 14.18
CA ILE A 256 -3.42 13.27 14.88
C ILE A 256 -2.05 13.69 14.36
N TYR A 257 -1.13 12.74 14.19
CA TYR A 257 0.18 13.01 13.61
C TYR A 257 0.07 13.59 12.19
N GLN A 258 -0.73 12.96 11.32
CA GLN A 258 -0.91 13.44 9.95
C GLN A 258 -1.54 14.83 9.91
N GLU A 259 -2.52 15.12 10.76
CA GLU A 259 -3.09 16.46 10.91
C GLU A 259 -2.02 17.48 11.33
N SER A 260 -1.21 17.16 12.34
CA SER A 260 -0.16 18.04 12.86
C SER A 260 0.95 18.37 11.85
N THR A 261 1.14 17.50 10.85
CA THR A 261 2.15 17.65 9.80
C THR A 261 1.56 18.14 8.48
N GLY A 262 0.27 18.51 8.45
CA GLY A 262 -0.40 18.94 7.21
C GLY A 262 -0.51 17.84 6.16
N TYR A 263 -0.58 16.58 6.60
CA TYR A 263 -0.70 15.38 5.78
C TYR A 263 0.48 15.15 4.82
N GLN A 264 1.67 15.60 5.21
CA GLN A 264 2.88 15.39 4.43
C GLN A 264 3.17 13.90 4.21
N ILE A 265 3.59 13.57 2.98
CA ILE A 265 4.09 12.24 2.63
C ILE A 265 5.35 11.96 3.46
N GLY A 266 5.50 10.73 3.93
CA GLY A 266 6.66 10.31 4.71
C GLY A 266 7.97 10.42 3.93
N GLN A 267 9.07 10.46 4.68
CA GLN A 267 10.42 10.29 4.14
C GLN A 267 10.70 8.81 3.84
N PRO A 268 11.81 8.46 3.17
CA PRO A 268 12.26 7.07 3.12
C PRO A 268 12.38 6.48 4.53
N PHE A 269 11.90 5.26 4.72
CA PHE A 269 11.88 4.58 6.01
C PHE A 269 13.28 4.34 6.58
N CYS A 270 14.26 4.15 5.70
CA CYS A 270 15.66 4.01 6.03
C CYS A 270 16.47 4.76 4.98
N ILE A 271 17.50 5.48 5.42
CA ILE A 271 18.59 5.93 4.56
C ILE A 271 19.70 4.90 4.71
N PHE A 272 20.05 4.24 3.60
CA PHE A 272 21.06 3.21 3.58
C PHE A 272 22.45 3.83 3.41
N GLU A 273 23.43 3.27 4.11
CA GLU A 273 24.85 3.59 3.96
C GLU A 273 25.54 2.60 3.00
N GLU A 274 26.83 2.81 2.71
CA GLU A 274 27.63 1.83 1.97
C GLU A 274 27.59 0.44 2.65
N PRO A 275 27.47 -0.67 1.89
CA PRO A 275 27.50 -0.77 0.43
C PRO A 275 26.11 -0.74 -0.24
N LEU A 276 25.07 -0.25 0.45
CA LEU A 276 23.66 -0.35 0.06
C LEU A 276 23.09 0.93 -0.57
N LEU A 277 23.94 1.88 -0.98
CA LEU A 277 23.49 3.19 -1.48
C LEU A 277 22.47 3.12 -2.62
N LEU A 278 22.58 2.11 -3.49
CA LEU A 278 21.63 1.89 -4.59
C LEU A 278 20.17 1.77 -4.10
N LEU A 279 19.93 1.26 -2.89
CA LEU A 279 18.58 1.18 -2.32
C LEU A 279 17.95 2.56 -2.07
N ASN A 280 18.76 3.59 -1.83
CA ASN A 280 18.26 4.96 -1.72
C ASN A 280 17.76 5.50 -3.07
N ASP A 281 18.35 5.06 -4.19
CA ASP A 281 17.91 5.46 -5.53
C ASP A 281 16.53 4.84 -5.84
N PHE A 282 16.31 3.60 -5.40
CA PHE A 282 14.99 2.98 -5.48
C PHE A 282 13.93 3.74 -4.67
N GLU A 283 14.26 4.23 -3.48
CA GLU A 283 13.31 5.03 -2.67
C GLU A 283 12.96 6.39 -3.32
N LYS A 284 13.89 6.96 -4.09
CA LYS A 284 13.74 8.27 -4.75
C LYS A 284 13.11 8.20 -6.14
N ILE A 285 12.89 6.99 -6.67
CA ILE A 285 12.41 6.83 -8.04
C ILE A 285 11.04 7.50 -8.25
N ASP A 286 10.93 8.27 -9.32
CA ASP A 286 9.62 8.59 -9.88
C ASP A 286 9.05 7.35 -10.59
N LEU A 287 8.24 6.58 -9.86
CA LEU A 287 7.67 5.31 -10.31
C LEU A 287 6.97 5.47 -11.68
N PRO A 288 7.19 4.53 -12.63
CA PRO A 288 6.54 4.57 -13.94
C PRO A 288 5.05 4.25 -13.87
N ILE A 289 4.35 4.51 -14.97
CA ILE A 289 2.94 4.21 -15.16
C ILE A 289 2.78 2.71 -15.48
N MET A 290 1.77 2.07 -14.93
CA MET A 290 1.49 0.65 -15.16
C MET A 290 0.67 0.44 -16.43
N TYR A 291 1.23 -0.25 -17.43
CA TYR A 291 0.53 -0.56 -18.68
C TYR A 291 -0.08 -1.97 -18.66
N LEU A 292 -1.05 -2.19 -19.55
CA LEU A 292 -1.61 -3.52 -19.82
C LEU A 292 -1.12 -4.04 -21.18
N THR A 293 -0.87 -5.34 -21.26
CA THR A 293 -0.47 -6.01 -22.50
C THR A 293 -1.57 -5.96 -23.56
N ALA A 294 -1.20 -5.78 -24.83
CA ALA A 294 -2.10 -5.95 -25.96
C ALA A 294 -2.39 -7.44 -26.18
N GLY A 295 -3.57 -7.93 -25.75
CA GLY A 295 -3.93 -9.34 -25.90
C GLY A 295 -5.38 -9.64 -25.49
N LYS A 296 -5.82 -10.88 -25.76
CA LYS A 296 -7.18 -11.34 -25.41
C LYS A 296 -7.46 -11.25 -23.91
N LYS A 297 -6.44 -11.46 -23.08
CA LYS A 297 -6.51 -11.25 -21.63
C LYS A 297 -5.75 -9.96 -21.31
N ARG A 298 -6.40 -9.07 -20.56
CA ARG A 298 -5.79 -7.84 -20.04
C ARG A 298 -4.90 -8.21 -18.86
N LEU A 299 -3.60 -8.15 -19.06
CA LEU A 299 -2.57 -8.49 -18.06
C LEU A 299 -1.67 -7.28 -17.84
N LEU A 300 -1.05 -7.18 -16.68
CA LEU A 300 0.01 -6.19 -16.47
C LEU A 300 1.19 -6.41 -17.43
N ASP A 301 1.66 -5.34 -18.06
CA ASP A 301 2.89 -5.34 -18.85
C ASP A 301 4.12 -5.17 -17.94
N ILE A 302 4.38 -6.23 -17.16
CA ILE A 302 5.46 -6.25 -16.16
C ILE A 302 6.84 -6.12 -16.81
N GLU A 303 7.00 -6.61 -18.03
CA GLU A 303 8.30 -6.54 -18.72
C GLU A 303 8.59 -5.09 -19.13
N ASN A 304 7.64 -4.39 -19.76
CA ASN A 304 7.81 -2.98 -20.05
C ASN A 304 8.01 -2.16 -18.78
N TYR A 305 7.17 -2.39 -17.75
CA TYR A 305 7.28 -1.69 -16.46
C TYR A 305 8.69 -1.86 -15.84
N ARG A 306 9.21 -3.09 -15.82
CA ARG A 306 10.55 -3.39 -15.30
C ARG A 306 11.64 -2.67 -16.10
N GLN A 307 11.55 -2.63 -17.42
CA GLN A 307 12.53 -1.94 -18.26
C GLN A 307 12.53 -0.43 -17.98
N GLU A 308 11.36 0.19 -17.80
CA GLU A 308 11.26 1.60 -17.41
C GLU A 308 11.85 1.87 -16.03
N VAL A 309 11.57 1.01 -15.05
CA VAL A 309 12.17 1.10 -13.70
C VAL A 309 13.70 1.04 -13.79
N VAL A 310 14.26 0.06 -14.50
CA VAL A 310 15.72 -0.08 -14.63
C VAL A 310 16.34 1.18 -15.25
N LYS A 311 15.77 1.69 -16.34
CA LYS A 311 16.25 2.93 -17.00
C LYS A 311 16.22 4.13 -16.05
N LYS A 312 15.13 4.28 -15.28
CA LYS A 312 14.98 5.39 -14.31
C LYS A 312 15.99 5.29 -13.16
N ILE A 313 16.23 4.10 -12.61
CA ILE A 313 17.25 3.92 -11.56
C ILE A 313 18.66 4.17 -12.10
N GLN A 314 18.98 3.66 -13.29
CA GLN A 314 20.28 3.91 -13.94
C GLN A 314 20.55 5.41 -14.15
N ALA A 315 19.53 6.18 -14.54
CA ALA A 315 19.64 7.62 -14.68
C ALA A 315 19.89 8.33 -13.33
N LEU A 316 19.22 7.91 -12.26
CA LEU A 316 19.45 8.44 -10.91
C LEU A 316 20.86 8.15 -10.41
N HIS A 317 21.33 6.92 -10.60
CA HIS A 317 22.62 6.47 -10.12
C HIS A 317 23.80 7.12 -10.87
N SER A 318 23.69 7.24 -12.20
CA SER A 318 24.69 7.92 -13.03
C SER A 318 24.84 9.41 -12.66
N ASN A 319 23.74 10.07 -12.32
CA ASN A 319 23.74 11.48 -11.92
C ASN A 319 24.37 11.73 -10.54
N GLN A 320 24.53 10.71 -9.71
CA GLN A 320 25.24 10.81 -8.42
C GLN A 320 26.73 10.49 -8.58
N SER A 321 27.08 9.60 -9.51
CA SER A 321 28.48 9.22 -9.80
C SER A 321 29.27 10.30 -10.55
N SER A 322 28.60 11.32 -11.10
CA SER A 322 29.25 12.47 -11.75
C SER A 322 29.68 13.57 -10.77
N TRP A 323 29.45 13.39 -9.47
CA TRP A 323 29.85 14.32 -8.40
C TRP A 323 30.86 13.74 -7.41
N SER A 324 31.31 12.49 -7.63
CA SER A 324 32.47 11.86 -6.97
C SER A 324 33.67 11.92 -7.89
#